data_AF-A0A8S4QTL8-F1
#
_entry.id   AF-A0A8S4QTL8-F1
#
_cell.length_a   1.000
_cell.length_b   1.000
_cell.length_c   1.000
_cell.angle_alpha   90.00
_cell.angle_beta   90.00
_cell.angle_gamma   90.00
#
_symmetry.space_group_name_H-M   'P 1'
#
loop_
_entity.id
_entity.type
_entity.pdbx_description
1 polymer ?
#
loop_
_entity_poly.entity_id
_entity_poly.type
_entity_poly.pdbx_seq_one_letter_code
_entity_poly.pdbx_strand_id
1 'polypeptide(L)' 'MMFDHLRIYKNRQKCLPKKIFVFRDGVSEGQFAQVMNSELVAVHRAYARHDRVNKPEILFLLVQKRHHTR' A
#
# COMPACT_ATOMS: atom_id res chain seq x y z
N MET A 1 -11.08 -0.03 -2.05
CA MET A 1 -9.74 -0.62 -2.38
C MET A 1 -8.68 -0.47 -1.28
N MET A 2 -8.34 0.71 -0.73
CA MET A 2 -7.49 0.78 0.50
C MET A 2 -8.24 1.38 1.70
N PHE A 3 -9.03 2.44 1.45
CA PHE A 3 -9.85 3.09 2.47
C PHE A 3 -10.81 2.12 3.19
N ASP A 4 -11.47 1.24 2.43
CA ASP A 4 -12.41 0.25 2.99
C ASP A 4 -11.69 -0.82 3.83
N HIS A 5 -10.50 -1.26 3.39
CA HIS A 5 -9.68 -2.20 4.16
C HIS A 5 -9.26 -1.58 5.50
N LEU A 6 -8.82 -0.32 5.51
CA LEU A 6 -8.50 0.40 6.75
C LEU A 6 -9.74 0.59 7.65
N ARG A 7 -10.92 0.85 7.06
CA ARG A 7 -12.18 0.93 7.80
C ARG A 7 -12.53 -0.40 8.46
N ILE A 8 -12.47 -1.50 7.71
CA ILE A 8 -12.74 -2.85 8.22
C ILE A 8 -11.77 -3.21 9.33
N TYR A 9 -10.47 -2.94 9.14
CA TYR A 9 -9.44 -3.17 10.15
C TYR A 9 -9.74 -2.38 11.42
N LYS A 10 -10.00 -1.07 11.31
CA LYS A 10 -10.32 -0.20 12.44
C LYS A 10 -11.56 -0.66 13.19
N ASN A 11 -12.59 -1.11 12.47
CA ASN A 11 -13.81 -1.61 13.11
C ASN A 11 -13.57 -2.87 13.95
N ARG A 12 -12.65 -3.74 13.50
CA ARG A 12 -12.29 -4.99 14.18
C ARG A 12 -11.29 -4.80 15.32
N GLN A 13 -10.22 -4.04 15.07
CA GLN A 13 -9.08 -3.87 16.00
C GLN A 13 -9.20 -2.62 16.89
N LYS A 14 -10.20 -1.76 16.64
CA LYS A 14 -10.41 -0.46 17.31
C LYS A 14 -9.25 0.54 17.17
N CYS A 15 -8.26 0.22 16.34
CA CYS A 15 -7.11 1.06 16.01
C CYS A 15 -6.79 0.96 14.51
N LEU A 16 -6.01 1.91 14.00
CA LEU A 16 -5.45 1.82 12.66
C LEU A 16 -4.13 1.03 12.68
N PRO A 17 -3.77 0.33 11.59
CA PRO A 17 -2.50 -0.35 11.52
C PRO A 17 -1.36 0.66 11.52
N LYS A 18 -0.30 0.38 12.28
CA LYS A 18 0.94 1.18 12.27
C LYS A 18 1.88 0.79 11.13
N LYS A 19 1.79 -0.46 10.66
CA LYS A 19 2.60 -1.02 9.57
C LYS A 19 1.70 -1.61 8.49
N ILE A 20 1.99 -1.32 7.23
CA ILE A 20 1.25 -1.81 6.07
C ILE A 20 2.23 -2.45 5.09
N PHE A 21 1.95 -3.69 4.71
CA PHE A 21 2.72 -4.43 3.70
C PHE A 21 1.89 -4.48 2.42
N VAL A 22 2.44 -3.97 1.33
CA VAL A 22 1.78 -3.96 0.02
C VAL A 22 2.53 -4.89 -0.92
N PHE A 23 1.87 -5.93 -1.38
CA PHE A 23 2.39 -6.85 -2.40
C PHE A 23 1.75 -6.49 -3.74
N ARG A 24 2.54 -5.94 -4.66
CA ARG A 24 2.07 -5.51 -5.99
C ARG A 24 2.67 -6.41 -7.06
N ASP A 25 1.83 -7.24 -7.68
CA ASP A 25 2.19 -8.14 -8.78
C ASP A 25 1.86 -7.54 -10.16
N GLY A 26 2.54 -7.96 -11.22
CA GLY A 26 2.15 -7.64 -12.60
C GLY A 26 2.42 -6.19 -13.00
N VAL A 27 3.55 -5.63 -12.57
CA VAL A 27 4.06 -4.34 -13.05
C VAL A 27 5.27 -4.61 -13.95
N SER A 28 5.37 -3.95 -15.09
CA SER A 28 6.58 -4.00 -15.93
C SER A 28 7.69 -3.15 -15.32
N GLU A 29 8.95 -3.56 -15.50
CA GLU A 29 10.12 -2.88 -14.91
C GLU A 29 10.17 -1.38 -15.19
N GLY A 30 9.90 -0.97 -16.44
CA GLY A 30 9.87 0.44 -16.84
C GLY A 30 8.77 1.28 -16.16
N GLN A 31 7.81 0.65 -15.47
CA GLN A 31 6.70 1.31 -14.78
C GLN A 31 6.84 1.28 -13.26
N PHE A 32 7.89 0.65 -12.71
CA PHE A 32 8.04 0.44 -11.27
C PHE A 32 7.92 1.72 -10.45
N ALA A 33 8.71 2.75 -10.78
CA ALA A 33 8.72 4.00 -10.05
C ALA A 33 7.36 4.71 -10.13
N GLN A 34 6.74 4.74 -11.31
CA GLN A 34 5.46 5.40 -11.51
C GLN A 34 4.34 4.73 -10.70
N VAL A 35 4.25 3.39 -10.79
CA VAL A 35 3.22 2.63 -10.07
C VAL A 35 3.45 2.67 -8.57
N MET A 36 4.69 2.52 -8.11
CA MET A 36 5.02 2.64 -6.69
C MET A 36 4.62 4.01 -6.15
N ASN A 37 4.97 5.09 -6.84
CA ASN A 37 4.65 6.45 -6.40
C ASN A 37 3.14 6.71 -6.37
N SER A 38 2.40 6.32 -7.43
CA SER A 38 0.96 6.56 -7.49
C SER A 38 0.20 5.76 -6.41
N GLU A 39 0.57 4.49 -6.20
CA GLU A 39 -0.04 3.62 -5.19
C GLU A 39 0.31 4.06 -3.77
N LEU A 40 1.56 4.40 -3.48
CA LEU A 40 1.96 4.92 -2.15
C LEU A 40 1.20 6.20 -1.80
N VAL A 41 1.06 7.13 -2.74
CA VAL A 41 0.25 8.34 -2.55
C VAL A 41 -1.22 7.97 -2.28
N ALA A 42 -1.77 6.98 -2.98
CA ALA A 42 -3.13 6.51 -2.75
C ALA A 42 -3.30 5.91 -1.34
N VAL A 43 -2.35 5.11 -0.87
CA VAL A 43 -2.36 4.53 0.49
C VAL A 43 -2.27 5.63 1.56
N HIS A 44 -1.33 6.57 1.42
CA HIS A 44 -1.22 7.69 2.37
C HIS A 44 -2.48 8.56 2.40
N ARG A 45 -3.07 8.87 1.24
CA ARG A 45 -4.35 9.61 1.17
C ARG A 45 -5.49 8.84 1.85
N ALA A 46 -5.57 7.53 1.63
CA ALA A 46 -6.58 6.70 2.27
C ALA A 46 -6.40 6.67 3.80
N TYR A 47 -5.17 6.57 4.29
CA TYR A 47 -4.87 6.61 5.72
C TYR A 47 -5.19 7.97 6.34
N ALA A 48 -4.79 9.06 5.69
CA ALA A 48 -5.02 10.43 6.13
C ALA A 48 -6.51 10.78 6.30
N ARG A 49 -7.40 10.10 5.57
CA ARG A 49 -8.86 10.24 5.74
C ARG A 49 -9.37 9.64 7.05
N HIS A 50 -8.65 8.70 7.65
CA HIS A 50 -9.01 8.08 8.93
C HIS A 50 -8.25 8.68 10.12
N ASP A 51 -7.01 9.11 9.91
CA ASP A 51 -6.17 9.79 10.91
C ASP A 51 -5.28 10.82 10.21
N ARG A 52 -5.45 12.10 10.55
CA ARG A 52 -4.74 13.23 9.95
C ARG A 52 -3.38 13.51 10.60
N VAL A 53 -3.12 12.93 11.77
CA VAL A 53 -1.94 13.22 12.59
C VAL A 53 -0.86 12.17 12.34
N ASN A 54 -1.24 10.90 12.37
CA ASN A 54 -0.27 9.81 12.26
C ASN A 54 -0.13 9.29 10.82
N LYS A 55 1.03 8.71 10.51
CA LYS A 55 1.30 8.03 9.25
C LYS A 55 1.74 6.59 9.52
N PRO A 56 1.34 5.62 8.67
CA PRO A 56 1.82 4.26 8.78
C PRO A 56 3.22 4.13 8.18
N GLU A 57 4.01 3.20 8.69
CA GLU A 57 5.16 2.65 7.99
C GLU A 57 4.66 1.73 6.87
N ILE A 58 5.14 1.93 5.64
CA ILE A 58 4.73 1.13 4.49
C ILE A 58 5.93 0.40 3.91
N LEU A 59 5.83 -0.91 3.79
CA LEU A 59 6.74 -1.73 2.99
C LEU A 59 6.04 -2.08 1.67
N PHE A 60 6.56 -1.56 0.56
CA PHE A 60 6.04 -1.82 -0.77
C PHE A 60 6.91 -2.86 -1.49
N LEU A 61 6.33 -4.03 -1.76
CA LEU A 61 6.98 -5.17 -2.38
C LEU A 61 6.44 -5.34 -3.79
N LEU A 62 7.24 -4.98 -4.78
CA LEU A 62 6.98 -5.29 -6.19
C LEU A 62 7.36 -6.75 -6.43
N VAL A 63 6.40 -7.53 -6.91
CA VAL A 63 6.58 -8.94 -7.22
C VAL A 63 6.54 -9.10 -8.74
N GLN A 64 7.63 -9.60 -9.32
CA GLN A 64 7.69 -9.92 -10.75
C GLN A 64 7.91 -11.43 -10.92
N LYS A 65 6.83 -12.15 -11.25
CA LYS A 65 6.89 -13.61 -11.43
C LYS A 65 7.39 -14.04 -12.82
N ARG A 66 7.34 -13.14 -13.81
CA ARG A 66 7.70 -13.40 -15.21
C ARG A 66 8.89 -12.53 -15.59
N HIS A 67 10.06 -12.84 -15.05
CA HIS A 67 11.33 -12.24 -15.45
C HIS A 67 12.22 -13.26 -16.16
N HIS A 68 13.17 -12.79 -16.96
CA HIS A 68 14.09 -13.64 -17.71
C HIS A 68 15.30 -14.12 -16.90
N THR A 69 15.43 -13.69 -15.65
CA THR A 69 16.46 -14.18 -14.70
C THR A 69 16.25 -15.67 -14.43
N ARG A 70 17.31 -16.47 -14.60
CA ARG A 70 17.37 -17.90 -14.33
C ARG A 70 18.23 -18.18 -13.10
#